data_AF-A0A5N6KR90-F1
#
_entry.id   AF-A0A5N6KR90-F1
#
_cell.length_a   1.000
_cell.length_b   1.000
_cell.length_c   1.000
_cell.angle_alpha   90.00
_cell.angle_beta   90.00
_cell.angle_gamma   90.00
#
_symmetry.space_group_name_H-M   'P 1'
#
loop_
_entity.id
_entity.type
_entity.pdbx_description
1 polymer ?
#
loop_
_entity_poly.entity_id
_entity_poly.type
_entity_poly.pdbx_seq_one_letter_code
_entity_poly.pdbx_strand_id
1 'polypeptide(L)'
;MGSVILFLLDVVGKTQARLLVRSANLNMNPYEADPRKIPEDDRYVKEPFYGRYLPQPEDFQVDRAQIQSSTAKSIAYWQSVLLKCDSSNCLYDNEFGGRDVFALGSIIVKSRHLKPLLQEDSEPERDYSLADANEVKAITLARALLNGTGIQLPEILFAGKVSRYHKSNICGTG
;
A
#
# COMPACT_ATOMS: atom_id res chain seq x y z
N MET A 1 -8.24 -17.44 13.39
CA MET A 1 -8.03 -15.98 13.45
C MET A 1 -7.27 -15.55 12.19
N GLY A 2 -7.95 -14.97 11.21
CA GLY A 2 -7.31 -14.49 9.99
C GLY A 2 -6.41 -13.30 10.30
N SER A 3 -5.14 -13.40 9.93
CA SER A 3 -4.12 -12.43 10.28
C SER A 3 -3.83 -11.53 9.09
N VAL A 4 -4.24 -10.27 9.14
CA VAL A 4 -4.01 -9.36 8.03
C VAL A 4 -2.59 -8.81 8.12
N ILE A 5 -1.76 -9.12 7.13
CA ILE A 5 -0.46 -8.47 7.00
C ILE A 5 -0.66 -7.12 6.36
N LEU A 6 -0.40 -6.08 7.15
CA LEU A 6 -0.39 -4.69 6.71
C LEU A 6 1.05 -4.31 6.39
N PHE A 7 1.31 -4.01 5.13
CA PHE A 7 2.59 -3.42 4.69
C PHE A 7 2.32 -2.00 4.21
N LEU A 8 3.00 -1.03 4.82
CA LEU A 8 2.79 0.38 4.55
C LEU A 8 4.02 1.05 4.00
N LEU A 9 3.85 1.72 2.87
CA LEU A 9 4.88 2.52 2.22
C LEU A 9 4.46 3.98 2.15
N ASP A 10 5.32 4.89 2.62
CA ASP A 10 5.18 6.33 2.37
C ASP A 10 5.56 6.63 0.90
N VAL A 11 4.69 7.35 0.19
CA VAL A 11 4.95 7.88 -1.15
C VAL A 11 5.36 9.34 -1.01
N VAL A 12 6.63 9.57 -0.72
CA VAL A 12 7.14 10.94 -0.71
C VAL A 12 7.20 11.44 -2.16
N GLY A 13 6.31 12.39 -2.47
CA GLY A 13 6.22 13.03 -3.77
C GLY A 13 7.37 14.02 -4.00
N LYS A 14 7.83 14.03 -5.26
CA LYS A 14 8.79 14.96 -5.91
C LYS A 14 10.28 14.61 -5.72
N THR A 15 10.78 13.77 -6.63
CA THR A 15 11.85 14.15 -7.59
C THR A 15 11.82 13.15 -8.75
N GLN A 16 11.48 13.60 -9.96
CA GLN A 16 11.60 12.74 -11.14
C GLN A 16 13.08 12.60 -11.49
N ALA A 17 13.64 11.40 -11.31
CA ALA A 17 14.88 11.02 -11.95
C ALA A 17 14.63 11.03 -13.47
N ARG A 18 15.21 12.01 -14.16
CA ARG A 18 15.08 12.18 -15.61
C ARG A 18 15.96 11.15 -16.30
N LEU A 19 15.49 9.90 -16.41
CA LEU A 19 16.11 8.88 -17.24
C LEU A 19 15.78 9.20 -18.70
N LEU A 20 16.73 9.76 -19.44
CA LEU A 20 16.61 10.05 -20.87
C LEU A 20 16.59 8.74 -21.66
N VAL A 21 15.42 8.12 -21.78
CA VAL A 21 15.17 7.03 -22.75
C VAL A 21 14.71 7.67 -24.07
N ARG A 22 15.52 7.52 -25.12
CA ARG A 22 15.20 8.04 -26.46
C ARG A 22 14.16 7.15 -27.17
N SER A 23 12.93 7.67 -27.17
CA SER A 23 11.88 7.64 -28.20
C SER A 23 11.33 6.29 -28.73
N ALA A 24 10.11 5.96 -28.26
CA ALA A 24 8.96 5.63 -29.10
C ALA A 24 7.68 6.07 -28.34
N ASN A 25 6.88 6.99 -28.93
CA ASN A 25 5.77 7.75 -28.32
C ASN A 25 6.13 8.73 -27.17
N LEU A 26 6.61 9.92 -27.54
CA LEU A 26 7.01 11.00 -26.62
C LEU A 26 5.88 11.68 -25.82
N ASN A 27 4.61 11.30 -25.97
CA ASN A 27 3.48 12.05 -25.38
C ASN A 27 2.83 11.43 -24.13
N MET A 28 3.10 10.17 -23.78
CA MET A 28 2.47 9.54 -22.62
C MET A 28 3.53 8.97 -21.68
N ASN A 29 3.70 9.63 -20.54
CA ASN A 29 4.57 9.17 -19.48
C ASN A 29 3.84 8.07 -18.68
N PRO A 30 4.27 6.79 -18.75
CA PRO A 30 3.64 5.74 -17.96
C PRO A 30 3.72 6.02 -16.45
N TYR A 31 4.68 6.83 -15.98
CA TYR A 31 4.87 7.18 -14.58
C TYR A 31 4.29 8.54 -14.17
N GLU A 32 3.50 9.21 -15.03
CA GLU A 32 2.78 10.41 -14.60
C GLU A 32 1.70 10.01 -13.57
N ALA A 33 1.80 10.58 -12.38
CA ALA A 33 0.95 10.27 -11.24
C ALA A 33 0.02 11.43 -10.88
N ASP A 34 0.25 12.64 -11.41
CA ASP A 34 -0.67 13.77 -11.23
C ASP A 34 -1.91 13.55 -12.12
N PRO A 35 -3.10 13.30 -11.54
CA PRO A 35 -4.30 12.99 -12.31
C PRO A 35 -4.69 14.13 -13.27
N ARG A 36 -4.26 15.37 -13.01
CA ARG A 36 -4.52 16.52 -13.88
C ARG A 36 -3.68 16.51 -15.16
N LYS A 37 -2.66 15.66 -15.23
CA LYS A 37 -1.73 15.53 -16.35
C LYS A 37 -1.90 14.21 -17.09
N ILE A 38 -2.73 13.30 -16.57
CA ILE A 38 -3.05 12.04 -17.23
C ILE A 38 -4.07 12.33 -18.35
N PRO A 39 -3.76 12.01 -19.61
CA PRO A 39 -4.69 12.23 -20.71
C PRO A 39 -5.87 11.25 -20.67
N GLU A 40 -7.00 11.61 -21.27
CA GLU A 40 -8.20 10.75 -21.29
C GLU A 40 -7.97 9.43 -22.05
N ASP A 41 -7.10 9.43 -23.06
CA ASP A 41 -6.73 8.26 -23.87
C ASP A 41 -5.51 7.51 -23.33
N ASP A 42 -5.17 7.71 -22.05
CA ASP A 42 -4.02 7.08 -21.41
C ASP A 42 -4.16 5.55 -21.37
N ARG A 43 -3.24 4.88 -22.08
CA ARG A 43 -3.23 3.41 -22.23
C ARG A 43 -2.80 2.67 -20.98
N TYR A 44 -2.17 3.36 -20.04
CA TYR A 44 -1.65 2.81 -18.78
C TYR A 44 -2.57 3.12 -17.60
N VAL A 45 -3.71 3.80 -17.80
CA VAL A 45 -4.63 4.19 -16.71
C VAL A 45 -5.16 3.00 -15.92
N LYS A 46 -5.24 1.82 -16.55
CA LYS A 46 -5.68 0.57 -15.91
C LYS A 46 -4.52 -0.34 -15.50
N GLU A 47 -3.28 0.05 -15.75
CA GLU A 47 -2.12 -0.80 -15.52
C GLU A 47 -1.54 -0.56 -14.11
N PRO A 48 -1.68 -1.50 -13.17
CA PRO A 48 -1.30 -1.31 -11.77
C PRO A 48 0.22 -1.17 -11.59
N PHE A 49 1.01 -1.69 -12.55
CA PHE A 49 2.48 -1.73 -12.48
C PHE A 49 3.15 -0.36 -12.48
N TYR A 50 2.45 0.69 -12.92
CA TYR A 50 3.02 2.03 -12.99
C TYR A 50 2.83 2.86 -11.72
N GLY A 51 2.17 2.32 -10.69
CA GLY A 51 2.13 2.90 -9.35
C GLY A 51 1.64 4.35 -9.32
N ARG A 52 0.63 4.65 -10.15
CA ARG A 52 0.13 6.00 -10.37
C ARG A 52 -0.72 6.45 -9.19
N TYR A 53 -0.06 7.05 -8.22
CA TYR A 53 -0.72 7.67 -7.10
C TYR A 53 0.08 8.89 -6.65
N LEU A 54 -0.60 10.03 -6.57
CA LEU A 54 -0.03 11.28 -6.08
C LEU A 54 -0.80 11.74 -4.84
N PRO A 55 -0.28 11.49 -3.64
CA PRO A 55 -0.86 12.01 -2.40
C PRO A 55 -1.01 13.54 -2.45
N GLN A 56 -2.13 14.04 -1.97
CA GLN A 56 -2.37 15.46 -1.74
C GLN A 56 -1.99 15.86 -0.30
N PRO A 57 -1.59 17.11 -0.05
CA PRO A 57 -1.22 17.56 1.29
C PRO A 57 -2.33 17.39 2.34
N GLU A 58 -3.58 17.50 1.92
CA GLU A 58 -4.78 17.39 2.77
C GLU A 58 -5.23 15.94 2.97
N ASP A 59 -4.58 14.99 2.30
CA ASP A 59 -4.91 13.58 2.46
C ASP A 59 -4.52 13.05 3.85
N PHE A 60 -5.06 11.88 4.19
CA PHE A 60 -4.73 11.16 5.42
C PHE A 60 -3.21 11.06 5.62
N GLN A 61 -2.75 11.46 6.81
CA GLN A 61 -1.36 11.36 7.24
C GLN A 61 -1.24 10.39 8.41
N VAL A 62 -0.17 9.58 8.38
CA VAL A 62 0.13 8.65 9.47
C VAL A 62 0.58 9.40 10.73
N ASP A 63 0.08 8.95 11.89
CA ASP A 63 0.63 9.35 13.19
C ASP A 63 2.02 8.73 13.35
N ARG A 64 3.05 9.57 13.26
CA ARG A 64 4.45 9.14 13.34
C ARG A 64 4.78 8.40 14.63
N ALA A 65 4.03 8.63 15.72
CA ALA A 65 4.23 7.92 16.98
C ALA A 65 3.88 6.43 16.90
N GLN A 66 3.18 5.99 15.85
CA GLN A 66 2.75 4.59 15.68
C GLN A 66 3.65 3.80 14.73
N ILE A 67 4.59 4.46 14.04
CA ILE A 67 5.53 3.84 13.09
C ILE A 67 6.41 2.83 13.83
N GLN A 68 6.54 1.62 13.25
CA GLN A 68 7.37 0.51 13.73
C GLN A 68 7.14 0.11 15.21
N SER A 69 6.01 0.52 15.79
CA SER A 69 5.60 0.17 17.15
C SER A 69 4.75 -1.09 17.15
N SER A 70 4.97 -1.96 18.13
CA SER A 70 4.19 -3.19 18.37
C SER A 70 3.33 -3.11 19.62
N THR A 71 3.20 -1.92 20.22
CA THR A 71 2.34 -1.71 21.40
C THR A 71 0.87 -1.97 21.05
N ALA A 72 0.06 -2.37 22.03
CA ALA A 72 -1.37 -2.58 21.83
C ALA A 72 -2.08 -1.36 21.23
N LYS A 73 -1.66 -0.14 21.63
CA LYS A 73 -2.14 1.12 21.07
C LYS A 73 -1.81 1.25 19.57
N SER A 74 -0.57 0.95 19.18
CA SER A 74 -0.16 1.00 17.77
C SER A 74 -0.88 -0.05 16.93
N ILE A 75 -1.05 -1.27 17.44
CA ILE A 75 -1.85 -2.30 16.77
C ILE A 75 -3.29 -1.83 16.55
N ALA A 76 -3.94 -1.24 17.57
CA ALA A 76 -5.28 -0.69 17.44
C ALA A 76 -5.35 0.47 16.44
N TYR A 77 -4.32 1.32 16.40
CA TYR A 77 -4.19 2.37 15.40
C TYR A 77 -4.14 1.78 13.98
N TRP A 78 -3.26 0.81 13.73
CA TRP A 78 -3.12 0.18 12.42
C TRP A 78 -4.37 -0.59 11.99
N GLN A 79 -5.13 -1.16 12.93
CA GLN A 79 -6.46 -1.70 12.66
C GLN A 79 -7.43 -0.61 12.19
N SER A 80 -7.42 0.57 12.82
CA SER A 80 -8.27 1.69 12.40
C SER A 80 -7.88 2.25 11.03
N VAL A 81 -6.59 2.22 10.68
CA VAL A 81 -6.08 2.58 9.34
C VAL A 81 -6.58 1.56 8.31
N LEU A 82 -6.48 0.27 8.63
CA LEU A 82 -6.97 -0.80 7.77
C LEU A 82 -8.47 -0.69 7.48
N LEU A 83 -9.28 -0.27 8.46
CA LEU A 83 -10.73 -0.07 8.28
C LEU A 83 -11.09 1.07 7.32
N LYS A 84 -10.14 1.95 6.99
CA LYS A 84 -10.33 3.01 5.98
C LYS A 84 -9.99 2.54 4.56
N CYS A 85 -9.46 1.33 4.40
CA CYS A 85 -9.16 0.74 3.11
C CYS A 85 -10.41 0.00 2.60
N ASP A 86 -10.94 0.41 1.46
CA ASP A 86 -12.12 -0.17 0.85
C ASP A 86 -12.01 -0.17 -0.68
N SER A 87 -13.07 -0.56 -1.39
CA SER A 87 -13.04 -0.63 -2.85
C SER A 87 -12.82 0.72 -3.53
N SER A 88 -13.14 1.84 -2.87
CA SER A 88 -12.99 3.19 -3.44
C SER A 88 -11.53 3.64 -3.53
N ASN A 89 -10.65 3.06 -2.71
CA ASN A 89 -9.23 3.40 -2.65
C ASN A 89 -8.31 2.20 -2.94
N CYS A 90 -8.87 1.12 -3.50
CA CYS A 90 -8.13 -0.03 -3.99
C CYS A 90 -7.47 0.30 -5.33
N LEU A 91 -6.13 0.36 -5.36
CA LEU A 91 -5.34 0.52 -6.57
C LEU A 91 -5.25 -0.79 -7.37
N TYR A 92 -5.22 -1.93 -6.66
CA TYR A 92 -5.08 -3.24 -7.27
C TYR A 92 -5.81 -4.29 -6.44
N ASP A 93 -6.88 -4.82 -7.02
CA ASP A 93 -7.56 -6.01 -6.53
C ASP A 93 -6.82 -7.24 -7.03
N ASN A 94 -6.27 -8.04 -6.11
CA ASN A 94 -5.66 -9.31 -6.49
C ASN A 94 -6.71 -10.43 -6.51
N GLU A 95 -7.36 -10.56 -7.67
CA GLU A 95 -8.42 -11.55 -7.94
C GLU A 95 -7.94 -13.00 -7.74
N PHE A 96 -6.64 -13.27 -7.90
CA PHE A 96 -6.04 -14.60 -7.72
C PHE A 96 -5.67 -14.92 -6.27
N GLY A 97 -6.35 -14.29 -5.31
CA GLY A 97 -6.15 -14.54 -3.89
C GLY A 97 -4.87 -13.93 -3.33
N GLY A 98 -4.30 -12.91 -3.96
CA GLY A 98 -3.16 -12.18 -3.39
C GLY A 98 -3.56 -11.20 -2.27
N ARG A 99 -2.66 -10.27 -1.95
CA ARG A 99 -2.99 -9.05 -1.21
C ARG A 99 -3.50 -8.00 -2.18
N ASP A 100 -4.55 -7.30 -1.79
CA ASP A 100 -4.99 -6.07 -2.42
C ASP A 100 -4.02 -4.95 -2.05
N VAL A 101 -3.92 -3.95 -2.93
CA VAL A 101 -3.11 -2.75 -2.73
C VAL A 101 -4.03 -1.54 -2.71
N PHE A 102 -3.97 -0.76 -1.65
CA PHE A 102 -4.77 0.45 -1.46
C PHE A 102 -3.88 1.67 -1.37
N ALA A 103 -4.41 2.81 -1.80
CA ALA A 103 -3.82 4.12 -1.57
C ALA A 103 -4.67 4.87 -0.55
N LEU A 104 -4.14 5.06 0.67
CA LEU A 104 -4.82 5.77 1.74
C LEU A 104 -4.03 7.01 2.11
N GLY A 105 -4.28 8.10 1.39
CA GLY A 105 -3.61 9.37 1.60
C GLY A 105 -2.10 9.31 1.38
N SER A 106 -1.24 9.55 2.37
CA SER A 106 0.21 9.47 2.13
C SER A 106 0.78 8.05 2.05
N ILE A 107 -0.04 7.01 2.23
CA ILE A 107 0.45 5.64 2.37
C ILE A 107 -0.16 4.66 1.37
N ILE A 108 0.66 3.68 0.96
CA ILE A 108 0.21 2.49 0.26
C ILE A 108 0.04 1.35 1.25
N VAL A 109 -1.12 0.69 1.23
CA VAL A 109 -1.48 -0.44 2.08
C VAL A 109 -1.54 -1.71 1.27
N LYS A 110 -0.71 -2.71 1.58
CA LYS A 110 -0.90 -4.07 1.05
C LYS A 110 -1.60 -4.91 2.10
N SER A 111 -2.73 -5.54 1.77
CA SER A 111 -3.55 -6.26 2.73
C SER A 111 -4.53 -7.25 2.07
N ARG A 112 -4.93 -8.29 2.80
CA ARG A 112 -5.96 -9.27 2.38
C ARG A 112 -7.30 -9.12 3.12
N HIS A 113 -7.50 -8.00 3.81
CA HIS A 113 -8.61 -7.84 4.76
C HIS A 113 -10.01 -7.79 4.14
N LEU A 114 -10.15 -7.44 2.86
CA LEU A 114 -11.44 -7.47 2.15
C LEU A 114 -11.74 -8.85 1.55
N LYS A 115 -10.74 -9.72 1.42
CA LYS A 115 -10.99 -11.07 0.89
C LYS A 115 -11.78 -11.90 1.91
N PRO A 116 -12.69 -12.77 1.44
CA PRO A 116 -13.35 -13.75 2.31
C PRO A 116 -12.32 -14.51 3.14
N LEU A 117 -12.67 -14.82 4.39
CA LEU A 117 -11.93 -15.85 5.09
C LEU A 117 -12.14 -17.15 4.30
N LEU A 118 -11.04 -17.80 4.00
CA LEU A 118 -11.04 -19.13 3.42
C LEU A 118 -11.89 -20.01 4.36
N GLN A 119 -12.92 -20.66 3.82
CA GLN A 119 -13.65 -21.71 4.54
C GLN A 119 -12.66 -22.82 4.89
N GLU A 120 -12.92 -23.61 5.94
CA GLU A 120 -12.01 -24.64 6.44
C GLU A 120 -11.52 -25.63 5.36
N ASP A 121 -12.27 -25.78 4.26
CA ASP A 121 -11.96 -26.65 3.11
C ASP A 121 -11.34 -25.92 1.90
N SER A 122 -10.96 -24.64 2.03
CA SER A 122 -10.32 -23.87 0.97
C SER A 122 -8.84 -23.61 1.25
N GLU A 123 -8.05 -23.46 0.19
CA GLU A 123 -6.58 -23.26 0.20
C GLU A 123 -6.11 -22.46 1.41
N PRO A 124 -5.06 -22.89 2.15
CA PRO A 124 -4.60 -22.23 3.35
C PRO A 124 -4.27 -20.74 3.10
N GLU A 125 -4.47 -19.90 4.12
CA GLU A 125 -4.11 -18.48 4.06
C GLU A 125 -2.65 -18.35 3.59
N ARG A 126 -2.43 -17.70 2.44
CA ARG A 126 -1.09 -17.55 1.87
C ARG A 126 -0.20 -16.80 2.86
N ASP A 127 0.90 -17.42 3.26
CA ASP A 127 1.90 -16.80 4.12
C ASP A 127 2.79 -15.87 3.29
N TYR A 128 2.79 -14.58 3.63
CA TYR A 128 3.61 -13.57 2.96
C TYR A 128 4.91 -13.26 3.72
N SER A 129 5.21 -13.95 4.82
CA SER A 129 6.37 -13.64 5.67
C SER A 129 7.69 -13.57 4.89
N LEU A 130 7.90 -14.48 3.92
CA LEU A 130 9.09 -14.46 3.06
C LEU A 130 9.08 -13.33 2.04
N ALA A 131 7.93 -13.04 1.43
CA ALA A 131 7.79 -11.94 0.48
C ALA A 131 8.04 -10.59 1.18
N ASP A 132 7.51 -10.41 2.38
CA ASP A 132 7.69 -9.19 3.17
C ASP A 132 9.14 -9.04 3.65
N ALA A 133 9.76 -10.13 4.12
CA ALA A 133 11.18 -10.12 4.46
C ALA A 133 12.06 -9.76 3.24
N ASN A 134 11.69 -10.23 2.05
CA ASN A 134 12.38 -9.89 0.80
C ASN A 134 12.20 -8.41 0.43
N GLU A 135 10.99 -7.85 0.57
CA GLU A 135 10.74 -6.42 0.34
C GLU A 135 11.56 -5.54 1.30
N VAL A 136 11.59 -5.87 2.61
CA VAL A 136 12.41 -5.17 3.62
C VAL A 136 13.90 -5.19 3.26
N LYS A 137 14.41 -6.37 2.86
CA LYS A 137 15.81 -6.53 2.45
C LYS A 137 16.12 -5.75 1.17
N ALA A 138 15.23 -5.79 0.18
CA ALA A 138 15.39 -5.07 -1.08
C ALA A 138 15.45 -3.56 -0.85
N ILE A 139 14.56 -3.00 -0.01
CA ILE A 139 14.58 -1.58 0.34
C ILE A 139 15.87 -1.22 1.07
N THR A 140 16.32 -2.05 2.01
CA THR A 140 17.58 -1.84 2.74
C THR A 140 18.78 -1.80 1.79
N LEU A 141 18.87 -2.76 0.86
CA LEU A 141 19.92 -2.83 -0.14
C LEU A 141 19.88 -1.62 -1.08
N ALA A 142 18.70 -1.28 -1.61
CA ALA A 142 18.52 -0.13 -2.47
C ALA A 142 18.92 1.17 -1.77
N ARG A 143 18.59 1.31 -0.48
CA ARG A 143 18.93 2.50 0.32
C ARG A 143 20.42 2.68 0.47
N ALA A 144 21.17 1.59 0.68
CA ALA A 144 22.62 1.64 0.75
C ALA A 144 23.24 2.11 -0.58
N LEU A 145 22.69 1.66 -1.71
CA LEU A 145 23.22 1.97 -3.05
C LEU A 145 22.81 3.35 -3.58
N LEU A 146 21.59 3.80 -3.24
CA LEU A 146 21.00 5.03 -3.77
C LEU A 146 21.15 6.22 -2.83
N ASN A 147 21.80 6.03 -1.67
CA ASN A 147 22.06 7.12 -0.74
C ASN A 147 22.83 8.26 -1.43
N GLY A 148 22.38 9.50 -1.23
CA GLY A 148 23.00 10.68 -1.85
C GLY A 148 22.64 10.93 -3.33
N THR A 149 21.87 10.05 -3.98
CA THR A 149 21.44 10.25 -5.37
C THR A 149 20.22 11.17 -5.52
N GLY A 150 19.56 11.53 -4.42
CA GLY A 150 18.29 12.24 -4.42
C GLY A 150 17.07 11.37 -4.75
N ILE A 151 17.25 10.08 -5.04
CA ILE A 151 16.15 9.12 -5.22
C ILE A 151 15.58 8.76 -3.84
N GLN A 152 14.28 8.99 -3.67
CA GLN A 152 13.56 8.61 -2.46
C GLN A 152 13.13 7.15 -2.55
N LEU A 153 13.25 6.46 -1.42
CA LEU A 153 12.81 5.07 -1.29
C LEU A 153 11.66 5.00 -0.31
N PRO A 154 10.73 4.04 -0.51
CA PRO A 154 9.65 3.83 0.43
C PRO A 154 10.15 3.57 1.86
N GLU A 155 9.46 4.14 2.84
CA GLU A 155 9.64 3.84 4.26
C GLU A 155 8.61 2.79 4.70
N ILE A 156 9.07 1.79 5.45
CA ILE A 156 8.20 0.75 6.00
C ILE A 156 7.65 1.25 7.33
N LEU A 157 6.37 1.64 7.33
CA LEU A 157 5.73 2.24 8.51
C LEU A 157 5.23 1.18 9.50
N PHE A 158 4.75 0.05 8.98
CA PHE A 158 4.33 -1.11 9.75
C PHE A 158 4.43 -2.35 8.87
N ALA A 159 4.84 -3.47 9.48
CA ALA A 159 4.85 -4.79 8.88
C ALA A 159 4.45 -5.78 9.97
N GLY A 160 3.23 -6.30 9.90
CA GLY A 160 2.74 -7.19 10.94
C GLY A 160 1.31 -7.63 10.72
N LYS A 161 0.92 -8.62 11.53
CA LYS A 161 -0.42 -9.18 11.55
C LYS A 161 -1.31 -8.32 12.45
N VAL A 162 -2.43 -7.82 11.89
CA VAL A 162 -3.51 -7.21 12.67
C VAL A 162 -4.76 -8.08 12.55
N SER A 163 -5.49 -8.24 13.66
CA SER A 163 -6.77 -8.96 13.61
C SER A 163 -7.82 -8.10 12.92
N ARG A 164 -8.74 -8.73 12.16
CA ARG A 164 -9.92 -8.03 11.66
C ARG A 164 -10.74 -7.54 12.85
N TYR A 165 -11.16 -6.28 12.80
CA TYR A 165 -12.17 -5.79 13.72
C TYR A 165 -13.48 -6.53 13.42
N HIS A 166 -13.95 -7.36 14.36
CA HIS A 166 -15.32 -7.83 14.33
C HIS A 166 -16.16 -6.68 14.88
N LYS A 167 -17.05 -6.07 14.07
CA LYS A 167 -18.15 -5.28 14.63
C LYS A 167 -19.02 -6.28 15.41
N SER A 168 -18.69 -6.55 16.66
CA SER A 168 -19.65 -7.12 17.60
C SER A 168 -20.82 -6.15 17.64
N ASN A 169 -22.00 -6.63 17.24
CA ASN A 169 -23.24 -5.89 17.28
C ASN A 169 -23.37 -5.15 18.62
N ILE A 170 -23.17 -3.83 18.60
CA ILE A 170 -23.73 -2.95 19.63
C ILE A 170 -25.19 -2.79 19.24
N CYS A 171 -25.97 -3.85 19.44
CA CYS A 171 -27.42 -3.74 19.55
C CYS A 171 -27.71 -3.62 21.04
N GLY A 172 -28.25 -2.48 21.43
CA GLY A 172 -28.50 -2.14 22.83
C GLY A 172 -29.43 -3.14 23.50
N THR A 173 -29.13 -3.44 24.75
CA THR A 173 -30.14 -3.90 25.70
C THR A 173 -30.80 -2.66 26.28
N GLY A 174 -32.11 -2.51 26.00
CA GLY A 174 -32.98 -1.57 26.71
C GLY A 174 -33.25 -1.97 28.15
#